data_AF-A0A411DT24-F1
#
_entry.id   AF-A0A411DT24-F1
#
_cell.length_a   1.000
_cell.length_b   1.000
_cell.length_c   1.000
_cell.angle_alpha   90.00
_cell.angle_beta   90.00
_cell.angle_gamma   90.00
#
_symmetry.space_group_name_H-M   'P 1'
#
loop_
_entity.id
_entity.type
_entity.pdbx_description
1 polymer ?
#
loop_
_entity_poly.entity_id
_entity_poly.type
_entity_poly.pdbx_seq_one_letter_code
_entity_poly.pdbx_strand_id
1 'polypeptide(L)'
;MQTRPFHFIVTIFFLVLSATAFSQKTAALGSLLDKNSEFIFPQTPDKISKALNVKTVFYEDANEEKYAKWPMKTGLELYCSLGKDNTINEMFFVTSDNKPVIVEGLPFGLVLNKSTLQDSKTKFGKYNAKIQKSGADSEFPRGAKLVFKKGKHYTTLLFDSKNLLKSIGLTTELTDPAAN
;
A
#
# COMPACT_ATOMS: atom_id res chain seq x y z
N MET A 1 -20.36 46.30 16.49
CA MET A 1 -19.79 45.08 17.12
C MET A 1 -18.46 44.80 16.42
N GLN A 2 -17.35 45.17 17.04
CA GLN A 2 -16.01 45.14 16.42
C GLN A 2 -15.40 43.75 16.65
N THR A 3 -15.54 42.83 15.69
CA THR A 3 -14.85 41.54 15.78
C THR A 3 -13.36 41.77 15.63
N ARG A 4 -12.59 41.57 16.71
CA ARG A 4 -11.12 41.70 16.69
C ARG A 4 -10.55 40.82 15.57
N PRO A 5 -9.60 41.32 14.75
CA PRO A 5 -9.07 40.61 13.59
C PRO A 5 -8.48 39.23 13.96
N PHE A 6 -8.01 39.10 15.20
CA PHE A 6 -7.52 37.85 15.76
C PHE A 6 -8.56 36.72 15.80
N HIS A 7 -9.82 37.02 16.13
CA HIS A 7 -10.89 36.00 16.14
C HIS A 7 -11.22 35.52 14.73
N PHE A 8 -11.13 36.41 13.74
CA PHE A 8 -11.36 36.07 12.34
C PHE A 8 -10.28 35.12 11.80
N ILE A 9 -9.01 35.39 12.12
CA ILE A 9 -7.88 34.54 11.73
C ILE A 9 -7.97 33.15 12.36
N VAL A 10 -8.27 33.08 13.67
CA VAL A 10 -8.44 31.79 14.38
C VAL A 10 -9.61 30.98 13.80
N THR A 11 -10.72 31.64 13.47
CA THR A 11 -11.90 30.97 12.90
C THR A 11 -11.61 30.42 11.50
N ILE A 12 -10.90 31.17 10.65
CA ILE A 12 -10.45 30.71 9.33
C ILE A 12 -9.47 29.53 9.48
N PHE A 13 -8.54 29.60 10.43
CA PHE A 13 -7.58 28.52 10.70
C PHE A 13 -8.27 27.21 11.11
N PHE A 14 -9.29 27.28 11.99
CA PHE A 14 -10.09 26.11 12.39
C PHE A 14 -10.99 25.56 11.26
N LEU A 15 -11.50 26.43 10.37
CA LEU A 15 -12.26 26.01 9.17
C LEU A 15 -11.36 25.28 8.15
N VAL A 16 -10.12 25.73 7.97
CA VAL A 16 -9.15 25.07 7.08
C VAL A 16 -8.66 23.73 7.66
N LEU A 17 -8.49 23.64 8.99
CA LEU A 17 -8.16 22.38 9.66
C LEU A 17 -9.28 21.34 9.56
N SER A 18 -10.54 21.75 9.65
CA SER A 18 -11.68 20.84 9.53
C SER A 18 -11.97 20.40 8.08
N ALA A 19 -11.63 21.22 7.08
CA ALA A 19 -11.77 20.87 5.67
C ALA A 19 -10.77 19.81 5.15
N THR A 20 -9.71 19.51 5.90
CA THR A 20 -8.67 18.54 5.51
C THR A 20 -8.69 17.24 6.31
N ALA A 21 -9.72 17.03 7.14
CA ALA A 21 -9.94 15.79 7.87
C ALA A 21 -10.40 14.66 6.93
N PHE A 22 -9.56 14.28 5.97
CA PHE A 22 -9.65 12.97 5.36
C PHE A 22 -9.57 11.94 6.50
N SER A 23 -10.58 11.06 6.59
CA SER A 23 -10.58 9.98 7.57
C SER A 23 -9.43 9.02 7.25
N GLN A 24 -8.26 9.27 7.84
CA GLN A 24 -7.10 8.39 7.79
C GLN A 24 -7.50 7.08 8.49
N LYS A 25 -7.42 5.96 7.77
CA LYS A 25 -7.76 4.63 8.28
C LYS A 25 -6.47 3.85 8.55
N THR A 26 -6.34 3.25 9.72
CA THR A 26 -5.20 2.40 10.04
C THR A 26 -5.48 0.96 9.62
N ALA A 27 -4.59 0.35 8.84
CA ALA A 27 -4.73 -1.00 8.29
C ALA A 27 -4.73 -2.13 9.34
N ALA A 28 -4.45 -1.83 10.61
CA ALA A 28 -4.41 -2.81 11.71
C ALA A 28 -3.63 -4.10 11.37
N LEU A 29 -2.55 -4.01 10.57
CA LEU A 29 -1.77 -5.17 10.14
C LEU A 29 -1.05 -5.86 11.30
N GLY A 30 -0.82 -5.15 12.41
CA GLY A 30 -0.43 -5.71 13.71
C GLY A 30 0.60 -6.84 13.62
N SER A 31 0.18 -8.05 13.98
CA SER A 31 0.99 -9.26 14.05
C SER A 31 1.52 -9.78 12.70
N LEU A 32 1.09 -9.20 11.57
CA LEU A 32 1.61 -9.52 10.24
C LEU A 32 2.89 -8.74 9.90
N LEU A 33 3.22 -7.73 10.70
CA LEU A 33 4.44 -6.94 10.55
C LEU A 33 5.47 -7.30 11.63
N ASP A 34 6.75 -7.29 11.27
CA ASP A 34 7.85 -7.42 12.21
C ASP A 34 8.17 -6.09 12.93
N LYS A 35 9.17 -6.12 13.82
CA LYS A 35 9.64 -4.92 14.55
C LYS A 35 10.18 -3.80 13.66
N ASN A 36 10.52 -4.09 12.41
CA ASN A 36 11.00 -3.14 11.41
C ASN A 36 9.87 -2.68 10.46
N SER A 37 8.62 -3.04 10.79
CA SER A 37 7.42 -2.81 9.99
C SER A 37 7.48 -3.50 8.62
N GLU A 38 8.14 -4.65 8.51
CA GLU A 38 8.17 -5.47 7.29
C GLU A 38 7.14 -6.58 7.38
N PHE A 39 6.50 -6.91 6.26
CA PHE A 39 5.53 -8.01 6.24
C PHE A 39 6.25 -9.34 6.41
N ILE A 40 5.75 -10.17 7.32
CA ILE A 40 6.37 -11.46 7.66
C ILE A 40 5.96 -12.49 6.61
N PHE A 41 6.91 -13.14 5.95
CA PHE A 41 6.70 -14.33 5.11
C PHE A 41 7.44 -15.55 5.69
N PRO A 42 7.03 -16.79 5.35
CA PRO A 42 5.81 -17.14 4.62
C PRO A 42 4.54 -16.99 5.49
N GLN A 43 3.39 -16.84 4.85
CA GLN A 43 2.07 -16.85 5.51
C GLN A 43 1.17 -17.96 4.97
N THR A 44 0.04 -18.15 5.65
CA THR A 44 -1.08 -18.96 5.16
C THR A 44 -2.38 -18.14 5.23
N PRO A 45 -3.40 -18.47 4.43
CA PRO A 45 -4.66 -17.76 4.47
C PRO A 45 -5.28 -17.69 5.88
N ASP A 46 -5.23 -18.80 6.62
CA ASP A 46 -5.77 -18.87 7.99
C ASP A 46 -5.08 -17.91 8.96
N LYS A 47 -3.74 -17.79 8.88
CA LYS A 47 -2.98 -16.88 9.73
C LYS A 47 -3.33 -15.42 9.44
N ILE A 48 -3.44 -15.07 8.16
CA ILE A 48 -3.82 -13.72 7.74
C ILE A 48 -5.26 -13.41 8.17
N SER A 49 -6.20 -14.29 7.88
CA SER A 49 -7.59 -14.13 8.28
C SER A 49 -7.76 -13.95 9.79
N LYS A 50 -7.03 -14.74 10.59
CA LYS A 50 -7.05 -14.63 12.04
C LYS A 50 -6.47 -13.30 12.53
N ALA A 51 -5.36 -12.85 11.94
CA ALA A 51 -4.73 -11.58 12.31
C ALA A 51 -5.60 -10.37 11.94
N LEU A 52 -6.22 -10.39 10.76
CA LEU A 52 -7.05 -9.28 10.28
C LEU A 52 -8.48 -9.32 10.81
N ASN A 53 -8.93 -10.46 11.36
CA ASN A 53 -10.32 -10.75 11.66
C ASN A 53 -11.24 -10.51 10.43
N VAL A 54 -10.77 -10.97 9.26
CA VAL A 54 -11.46 -10.85 7.96
C VAL A 54 -11.43 -12.21 7.28
N LYS A 55 -12.55 -12.64 6.70
CA LYS A 55 -12.62 -13.90 5.96
C LYS A 55 -11.85 -13.79 4.64
N THR A 56 -11.06 -14.81 4.32
CA THR A 56 -10.45 -14.95 3.00
C THR A 56 -11.53 -15.11 1.94
N VAL A 57 -11.34 -14.43 0.80
CA VAL A 57 -12.06 -14.68 -0.43
C VAL A 57 -11.09 -15.33 -1.41
N PHE A 58 -11.38 -16.58 -1.78
CA PHE A 58 -10.61 -17.31 -2.79
C PHE A 58 -11.19 -17.07 -4.18
N TYR A 59 -10.32 -16.97 -5.17
CA TYR A 59 -10.71 -16.85 -6.58
C TYR A 59 -9.60 -17.42 -7.48
N GLU A 60 -9.95 -17.71 -8.73
CA GLU A 60 -9.02 -18.18 -9.74
C GLU A 60 -9.03 -17.20 -10.92
N ASP A 61 -7.88 -17.03 -11.56
CA ASP A 61 -7.80 -16.28 -12.81
C ASP A 61 -8.13 -17.16 -14.03
N ALA A 62 -8.04 -16.59 -15.23
CA ALA A 62 -8.29 -17.32 -16.47
C ALA A 62 -7.27 -18.44 -16.76
N ASN A 63 -6.14 -18.47 -16.04
CA ASN A 63 -5.09 -19.49 -16.16
C ASN A 63 -5.16 -20.54 -15.04
N GLU A 64 -6.28 -20.60 -14.29
CA GLU A 64 -6.48 -21.48 -13.13
C GLU A 64 -5.50 -21.22 -11.97
N GLU A 65 -4.80 -20.08 -11.98
CA GLU A 65 -3.95 -19.69 -10.87
C GLU A 65 -4.84 -19.26 -9.70
N LYS A 66 -4.53 -19.79 -8.52
CA LYS A 66 -5.32 -19.57 -7.31
C LYS A 66 -4.85 -18.33 -6.57
N TYR A 67 -5.81 -17.53 -6.16
CA TYR A 67 -5.57 -16.31 -5.42
C TYR A 67 -6.40 -16.27 -4.15
N ALA A 68 -5.94 -15.45 -3.21
CA ALA A 68 -6.67 -15.11 -1.99
C ALA A 68 -6.68 -13.59 -1.83
N LYS A 69 -7.80 -13.06 -1.32
CA LYS A 69 -7.91 -11.66 -0.93
C LYS A 69 -8.67 -11.44 0.37
N TRP A 70 -8.34 -10.34 1.04
CA TRP A 70 -8.95 -9.86 2.29
C TRP A 70 -9.44 -8.42 2.13
N PRO A 71 -10.73 -8.22 1.80
CA PRO A 71 -11.32 -6.90 1.71
C PRO A 71 -11.60 -6.35 3.10
N MET A 72 -10.82 -5.36 3.55
CA MET A 72 -10.94 -4.77 4.88
C MET A 72 -11.97 -3.65 4.91
N LYS A 73 -12.62 -3.47 6.07
CA LYS A 73 -13.56 -2.36 6.32
C LYS A 73 -12.90 -0.97 6.23
N THR A 74 -11.57 -0.91 6.33
CA THR A 74 -10.78 0.31 6.18
C THR A 74 -10.72 0.81 4.73
N GLY A 75 -11.17 0.01 3.76
CA GLY A 75 -10.99 0.26 2.33
C GLY A 75 -9.66 -0.25 1.78
N LEU A 76 -8.84 -0.92 2.61
CA LEU A 76 -7.68 -1.67 2.17
C LEU A 76 -8.11 -3.05 1.67
N GLU A 77 -7.53 -3.50 0.57
CA GLU A 77 -7.57 -4.89 0.13
C GLU A 77 -6.14 -5.43 0.12
N LEU A 78 -5.98 -6.60 0.76
CA LEU A 78 -4.79 -7.42 0.62
C LEU A 78 -5.11 -8.51 -0.38
N TYR A 79 -4.19 -8.82 -1.29
CA TYR A 79 -4.33 -9.98 -2.18
C TYR A 79 -2.97 -10.61 -2.49
N CYS A 80 -2.98 -11.88 -2.88
CA CYS A 80 -1.79 -12.64 -3.25
C CYS A 80 -2.17 -13.84 -4.12
N SER A 81 -1.23 -14.32 -4.93
CA SER A 81 -1.28 -15.70 -5.44
C SER A 81 -1.08 -16.71 -4.30
N LEU A 82 -1.55 -17.93 -4.51
CA LEU A 82 -1.37 -19.06 -3.61
C LEU A 82 -0.38 -20.04 -4.22
N GLY A 83 0.78 -20.18 -3.59
CA GLY A 83 1.76 -21.20 -3.96
C GLY A 83 1.35 -22.60 -3.50
N LYS A 84 2.31 -23.53 -3.61
CA LYS A 84 2.13 -24.91 -3.13
C LYS A 84 1.69 -24.94 -1.67
N ASP A 85 0.72 -25.82 -1.36
CA ASP A 85 0.14 -25.99 -0.02
C ASP A 85 -0.47 -24.68 0.54
N ASN A 86 -0.95 -23.79 -0.33
CA ASN A 86 -1.46 -22.46 0.01
C ASN A 86 -0.45 -21.56 0.74
N THR A 87 0.85 -21.78 0.48
CA THR A 87 1.91 -20.94 1.03
C THR A 87 1.90 -19.58 0.34
N ILE A 88 1.99 -18.51 1.12
CA ILE A 88 2.00 -17.12 0.64
C ILE A 88 3.41 -16.56 0.83
N ASN A 89 4.07 -16.25 -0.28
CA ASN A 89 5.41 -15.65 -0.35
C ASN A 89 5.41 -14.25 -0.98
N GLU A 90 4.24 -13.78 -1.38
CA GLU A 90 4.00 -12.45 -1.88
C GLU A 90 2.73 -11.85 -1.27
N MET A 91 2.65 -10.52 -1.28
CA MET A 91 1.49 -9.80 -0.76
C MET A 91 1.40 -8.44 -1.43
N PHE A 92 0.19 -8.11 -1.89
CA PHE A 92 -0.13 -6.83 -2.48
C PHE A 92 -1.12 -6.08 -1.60
N PHE A 93 -0.96 -4.76 -1.54
CA PHE A 93 -1.78 -3.84 -0.75
C PHE A 93 -2.30 -2.74 -1.66
N VAL A 94 -3.63 -2.67 -1.82
CA VAL A 94 -4.30 -1.67 -2.65
C VAL A 94 -5.53 -1.13 -1.94
N THR A 95 -6.05 0.02 -2.36
CA THR A 95 -7.39 0.43 -1.94
C THR A 95 -8.46 -0.26 -2.77
N SER A 96 -9.47 -0.85 -2.13
CA SER A 96 -10.60 -1.47 -2.81
C SER A 96 -11.27 -0.47 -3.77
N ASP A 97 -11.50 -0.89 -5.01
CA ASP A 97 -12.13 -0.10 -6.08
C ASP A 97 -11.41 1.25 -6.37
N ASN A 98 -10.11 1.36 -6.08
CA ASN A 98 -9.34 2.61 -6.24
C ASN A 98 -9.96 3.82 -5.51
N LYS A 99 -10.68 3.57 -4.41
CA LYS A 99 -11.26 4.64 -3.60
C LYS A 99 -10.15 5.54 -3.04
N PRO A 100 -10.33 6.87 -3.02
CA PRO A 100 -9.31 7.82 -2.55
C PRO A 100 -9.24 7.87 -1.00
N VAL A 101 -9.20 6.71 -0.35
CA VAL A 101 -9.10 6.59 1.11
C VAL A 101 -7.63 6.57 1.50
N ILE A 102 -7.25 7.38 2.49
CA ILE A 102 -5.90 7.38 3.04
C ILE A 102 -5.78 6.20 4.01
N VAL A 103 -4.89 5.26 3.72
CA VAL A 103 -4.68 4.07 4.55
C VAL A 103 -3.24 4.03 5.06
N GLU A 104 -3.07 4.08 6.38
CA GLU A 104 -1.77 4.02 7.07
C GLU A 104 -1.52 2.67 7.77
N GLY A 105 -0.37 2.52 8.40
CA GLY A 105 0.01 1.30 9.12
C GLY A 105 0.42 0.15 8.19
N LEU A 106 0.90 0.50 7.00
CA LEU A 106 1.33 -0.43 5.95
C LEU A 106 2.83 -0.74 6.09
N PRO A 107 3.33 -1.77 5.38
CA PRO A 107 4.74 -2.11 5.39
C PRO A 107 5.64 -0.89 5.13
N PHE A 108 6.76 -0.89 5.85
CA PHE A 108 7.74 0.19 5.88
C PHE A 108 7.20 1.53 6.38
N GLY A 109 6.03 1.57 7.02
CA GLY A 109 5.38 2.82 7.44
C GLY A 109 4.95 3.67 6.24
N LEU A 110 4.53 3.03 5.16
CA LEU A 110 3.93 3.68 3.99
C LEU A 110 2.46 3.98 4.23
N VAL A 111 1.92 4.89 3.43
CA VAL A 111 0.51 5.31 3.50
C VAL A 111 -0.04 5.39 2.07
N LEU A 112 -1.02 4.55 1.73
CA LEU A 112 -1.71 4.64 0.44
C LEU A 112 -2.43 5.98 0.32
N ASN A 113 -2.45 6.52 -0.89
CA ASN A 113 -3.04 7.81 -1.24
C ASN A 113 -2.42 9.03 -0.52
N LYS A 114 -1.26 8.88 0.13
CA LYS A 114 -0.56 9.97 0.82
C LYS A 114 0.95 9.97 0.63
N SER A 115 1.61 8.81 0.74
CA SER A 115 3.06 8.72 0.49
C SER A 115 3.39 9.09 -0.95
N THR A 116 4.39 9.94 -1.15
CA THR A 116 4.78 10.39 -2.49
C THR A 116 5.96 9.61 -3.05
N LEU A 117 6.15 9.69 -4.38
CA LEU A 117 7.34 9.17 -5.05
C LEU A 117 8.63 9.79 -4.48
N GLN A 118 8.62 11.09 -4.19
CA GLN A 118 9.80 11.80 -3.67
C GLN A 118 10.14 11.37 -2.24
N ASP A 119 9.13 11.19 -1.38
CA ASP A 119 9.32 10.67 -0.02
C ASP A 119 9.90 9.25 -0.07
N SER A 120 9.36 8.42 -0.97
CA SER A 120 9.79 7.04 -1.15
C SER A 120 11.22 6.96 -1.69
N LYS A 121 11.59 7.83 -2.64
CA LYS A 121 12.96 7.95 -3.14
C LYS A 121 13.94 8.32 -2.03
N THR A 122 13.59 9.30 -1.21
CA THR A 122 14.42 9.71 -0.06
C THR A 122 14.58 8.57 0.94
N LYS A 123 13.48 7.88 1.28
CA LYS A 123 13.46 6.82 2.29
C LYS A 123 14.17 5.54 1.86
N PHE A 124 14.02 5.15 0.59
CA PHE A 124 14.50 3.87 0.07
C PHE A 124 15.71 3.99 -0.88
N GLY A 125 16.21 5.20 -1.14
CA GLY A 125 17.37 5.40 -2.01
C GLY A 125 18.61 4.63 -1.57
N LYS A 126 18.80 4.43 -0.26
CA LYS A 126 19.86 3.59 0.33
C LYS A 126 19.80 2.10 -0.06
N TYR A 127 18.69 1.65 -0.65
CA TYR A 127 18.47 0.28 -1.10
C TYR A 127 18.58 0.12 -2.63
N ASN A 128 19.34 1.00 -3.28
CA ASN A 128 19.52 1.03 -4.75
C ASN A 128 18.18 1.05 -5.51
N ALA A 129 17.23 1.83 -4.99
CA ALA A 129 15.88 1.93 -5.56
C ALA A 129 15.93 2.40 -7.02
N LYS A 130 15.27 1.65 -7.90
CA LYS A 130 15.12 1.96 -9.33
C LYS A 130 13.74 2.55 -9.58
N ILE A 131 13.68 3.64 -10.34
CA ILE A 131 12.43 4.30 -10.73
C ILE A 131 12.23 4.11 -12.24
N GLN A 132 11.03 3.72 -12.63
CA GLN A 132 10.61 3.58 -14.02
C GLN A 132 9.29 4.32 -14.20
N LYS A 133 9.09 4.99 -15.34
CA LYS A 133 7.78 5.55 -15.68
C LYS A 133 6.82 4.42 -16.04
N SER A 134 5.57 4.54 -15.58
CA SER A 134 4.54 3.57 -15.93
C SER A 134 4.09 3.77 -17.38
N GLY A 135 3.99 2.68 -18.13
CA GLY A 135 3.52 2.68 -19.52
C GLY A 135 2.04 3.06 -19.65
N ALA A 136 1.59 3.31 -20.88
CA ALA A 136 0.20 3.68 -21.15
C ALA A 136 -0.80 2.58 -20.76
N ASP A 137 -0.40 1.31 -20.90
CA ASP A 137 -1.24 0.14 -20.63
C ASP A 137 -1.09 -0.40 -19.18
N SER A 138 -0.41 0.35 -18.32
CA SER A 138 -0.26 -0.04 -16.91
C SER A 138 -1.50 0.28 -16.07
N GLU A 139 -1.61 -0.33 -14.88
CA GLU A 139 -2.68 -0.03 -13.91
C GLU A 139 -2.75 1.46 -13.55
N PHE A 140 -1.60 2.16 -13.54
CA PHE A 140 -1.49 3.59 -13.27
C PHE A 140 -0.77 4.31 -14.42
N PRO A 141 -1.46 4.62 -15.53
CA PRO A 141 -0.86 5.26 -16.68
C PRO A 141 -0.26 6.63 -16.34
N ARG A 142 0.90 6.93 -16.93
CA ARG A 142 1.71 8.15 -16.64
C ARG A 142 2.18 8.27 -15.19
N GLY A 143 2.00 7.23 -14.39
CA GLY A 143 2.53 7.12 -13.04
C GLY A 143 3.99 6.74 -13.02
N ALA A 144 4.41 6.18 -11.88
CA ALA A 144 5.75 5.66 -11.69
C ALA A 144 5.74 4.34 -10.94
N LYS A 145 6.76 3.53 -11.19
CA LYS A 145 7.09 2.31 -10.46
C LYS A 145 8.43 2.50 -9.78
N LEU A 146 8.50 2.28 -8.46
CA LEU A 146 9.75 2.28 -7.69
C LEU A 146 9.99 0.87 -7.17
N VAL A 147 11.10 0.25 -7.55
CA VAL A 147 11.49 -1.10 -7.15
C VAL A 147 12.75 -1.03 -6.30
N PHE A 148 12.77 -1.73 -5.17
CA PHE A 148 13.95 -1.84 -4.32
C PHE A 148 13.98 -3.19 -3.61
N LYS A 149 15.16 -3.57 -3.12
CA LYS A 149 15.34 -4.76 -2.29
C LYS A 149 15.78 -4.35 -0.89
N LYS A 150 14.99 -4.71 0.12
CA LYS A 150 15.36 -4.55 1.53
C LYS A 150 15.37 -5.92 2.18
N GLY A 151 16.53 -6.35 2.65
CA GLY A 151 16.71 -7.70 3.19
C GLY A 151 16.33 -8.76 2.16
N LYS A 152 15.33 -9.59 2.49
CA LYS A 152 14.80 -10.66 1.61
C LYS A 152 13.64 -10.22 0.73
N HIS A 153 13.08 -9.03 0.95
CA HIS A 153 11.91 -8.57 0.22
C HIS A 153 12.31 -7.76 -1.01
N TYR A 154 11.82 -8.20 -2.16
CA TYR A 154 11.67 -7.35 -3.34
C TYR A 154 10.37 -6.58 -3.19
N THR A 155 10.46 -5.26 -3.23
CA THR A 155 9.32 -4.36 -3.06
C THR A 155 9.10 -3.56 -4.33
N THR A 156 7.86 -3.56 -4.80
CA THR A 156 7.38 -2.73 -5.91
C THR A 156 6.36 -1.75 -5.38
N LEU A 157 6.60 -0.46 -5.57
CA LEU A 157 5.67 0.62 -5.25
C LEU A 157 5.13 1.20 -6.55
N LEU A 158 3.80 1.28 -6.69
CA LEU A 158 3.15 1.90 -7.82
C LEU A 158 2.53 3.25 -7.42
N PHE A 159 2.80 4.27 -8.21
CA PHE A 159 2.34 5.64 -8.02
C PHE A 159 1.47 6.07 -9.20
N ASP A 160 0.45 6.88 -8.93
CA ASP A 160 -0.36 7.50 -9.98
C ASP A 160 0.36 8.69 -10.66
N SER A 161 -0.31 9.30 -11.64
CA SER A 161 0.19 10.51 -12.33
C SER A 161 0.36 11.73 -11.42
N LYS A 162 -0.17 11.71 -10.20
CA LYS A 162 0.02 12.73 -9.17
C LYS A 162 1.15 12.37 -8.20
N ASN A 163 1.90 11.30 -8.50
CA ASN A 163 2.97 10.74 -7.67
C ASN A 163 2.51 10.25 -6.29
N LEU A 164 1.22 9.90 -6.13
CA LEU A 164 0.70 9.32 -4.89
C LEU A 164 0.75 7.80 -4.95
N LEU A 165 1.22 7.18 -3.86
CA LEU A 165 1.31 5.73 -3.74
C LEU A 165 -0.09 5.09 -3.80
N LYS A 166 -0.26 4.10 -4.68
CA LYS A 166 -1.53 3.37 -4.89
C LYS A 166 -1.44 1.89 -4.58
N SER A 167 -0.27 1.29 -4.81
CA SER A 167 -0.06 -0.12 -4.55
C SER A 167 1.32 -0.37 -3.94
N ILE A 168 1.38 -1.34 -3.03
CA ILE A 168 2.60 -1.93 -2.50
C ILE A 168 2.56 -3.42 -2.84
N GLY A 169 3.54 -3.91 -3.59
CA GLY A 169 3.77 -5.33 -3.82
C GLY A 169 5.05 -5.78 -3.11
N LEU A 170 4.95 -6.87 -2.36
CA LEU A 170 6.08 -7.50 -1.67
C LEU A 170 6.21 -8.94 -2.14
N THR A 171 7.41 -9.38 -2.44
CA THR A 171 7.70 -10.79 -2.74
C THR A 171 9.08 -11.18 -2.20
N THR A 172 9.24 -12.45 -1.81
CA THR A 172 10.57 -13.02 -1.51
C THR A 172 11.23 -13.64 -2.75
N GLU A 173 10.48 -13.78 -3.83
CA GLU A 173 10.95 -14.35 -5.08
C GLU A 173 11.60 -13.28 -5.96
N LEU A 174 12.52 -13.73 -6.81
CA LEU A 174 13.36 -12.83 -7.59
C LEU A 174 12.54 -12.30 -8.78
N THR A 175 11.97 -11.10 -8.64
CA THR A 175 11.48 -10.35 -9.81
C THR A 175 12.70 -9.82 -10.55
N ASP A 176 13.14 -10.50 -11.61
CA ASP A 176 14.16 -9.95 -12.50
C ASP A 176 13.62 -8.66 -13.13
N PRO A 177 14.20 -7.48 -12.84
CA PRO A 177 13.75 -6.23 -13.44
C PRO A 177 13.99 -6.17 -14.96
N ALA A 178 14.73 -7.13 -15.54
CA ALA A 178 15.07 -7.23 -16.95
C ALA A 178 14.18 -8.19 -17.76
N ALA A 179 13.16 -8.80 -17.14
CA ALA A 179 12.28 -9.76 -17.81
C ALA A 179 10.99 -9.16 -18.42
N ASN A 180 10.89 -7.83 -18.53
CA ASN A 180 9.84 -7.14 -19.31
C ASN A 180 10.45 -6.18 -20.31
#